data_AF-H3H6R5-F1
#
_entry.id   AF-H3H6R5-F1
#
_cell.length_a   1.000
_cell.length_b   1.000
_cell.length_c   1.000
_cell.angle_alpha   90.00
_cell.angle_beta   90.00
_cell.angle_gamma   90.00
#
_symmetry.space_group_name_H-M   'P 1'
#
loop_
_entity.id
_entity.type
_entity.pdbx_description
1 polymer ?
#
loop_
_entity_poly.entity_id
_entity_poly.type
_entity_poly.pdbx_seq_one_letter_code
_entity_poly.pdbx_strand_id
1 'polypeptide(L)'
;MGDQISNYTAFYTEFIGTAMLVLSIYAITDKRNRSAGPVGSPFAFALMIMALGMAFGMNTGYAVNPARDLGPRLFTAVAGWGSKVFTTRNYYFWIPLVADSLGGVCGAGLYRVLVEIHHPQLQSPLL
;
A
#
# COMPACT_ATOMS: atom_id res chain seq x y z
N MET A 1 5.55 -7.38 -14.59
CA MET A 1 6.59 -7.92 -13.68
C MET A 1 7.71 -8.46 -14.53
N GLY A 2 8.91 -7.89 -14.41
CA GLY A 2 10.07 -8.32 -15.18
C GLY A 2 10.27 -9.83 -15.07
N ASP A 3 10.60 -10.49 -16.18
CA ASP A 3 10.66 -11.95 -16.27
C ASP A 3 11.80 -12.59 -15.44
N GLN A 4 12.49 -11.80 -14.62
CA GLN A 4 13.67 -12.13 -13.82
C GLN A 4 13.44 -11.91 -12.29
N ILE A 5 12.22 -11.61 -11.83
CA ILE A 5 11.99 -11.23 -10.43
C ILE A 5 11.68 -12.45 -9.55
N SER A 6 12.51 -12.66 -8.53
CA SER A 6 12.32 -13.71 -7.51
C SER A 6 11.18 -13.36 -6.56
N ASN A 7 10.54 -14.38 -5.98
CA ASN A 7 9.48 -14.23 -4.97
C ASN A 7 9.94 -13.40 -3.76
N TYR A 8 11.21 -13.49 -3.38
CA TYR A 8 11.77 -12.66 -2.30
C TYR A 8 11.74 -11.18 -2.65
N THR A 9 12.27 -10.81 -3.81
CA THR A 9 12.25 -9.42 -4.30
C THR A 9 10.83 -8.89 -4.47
N ALA A 10 9.92 -9.75 -4.93
CA ALA A 10 8.51 -9.43 -5.07
C ALA A 10 7.85 -9.13 -3.71
N PHE A 11 8.12 -9.96 -2.71
CA PHE A 11 7.64 -9.75 -1.34
C PHE A 11 8.15 -8.44 -0.74
N TYR A 12 9.45 -8.15 -0.84
CA TYR A 12 9.99 -6.90 -0.34
C TYR A 12 9.42 -5.67 -1.06
N THR A 13 9.21 -5.77 -2.37
CA THR A 13 8.63 -4.67 -3.15
C THR A 13 7.20 -4.36 -2.70
N GLU A 14 6.36 -5.37 -2.56
CA GLU A 14 4.97 -5.20 -2.11
C GLU A 14 4.90 -4.73 -0.65
N PHE A 15 5.75 -5.27 0.22
CA PHE A 15 5.84 -4.85 1.61
C PHE A 15 6.22 -3.36 1.74
N ILE A 16 7.29 -2.93 1.06
CA ILE A 16 7.75 -1.53 1.12
C ILE A 16 6.74 -0.60 0.44
N GLY A 17 6.21 -1.00 -0.72
CA GLY A 17 5.19 -0.22 -1.44
C GLY A 17 3.95 0.01 -0.58
N THR A 18 3.45 -1.02 0.10
CA THR A 18 2.29 -0.89 0.98
C THR A 18 2.61 -0.12 2.27
N ALA A 19 3.79 -0.30 2.84
CA ALA A 19 4.21 0.47 4.01
C ALA A 19 4.26 1.97 3.70
N MET A 20 4.82 2.35 2.54
CA MET A 20 4.83 3.74 2.08
C MET A 20 3.42 4.25 1.80
N LEU A 21 2.58 3.44 1.14
CA LEU A 21 1.18 3.80 0.87
C LEU A 21 0.43 4.13 2.15
N VAL A 22 0.45 3.23 3.13
CA VAL A 22 -0.29 3.43 4.39
C VAL A 22 0.30 4.58 5.21
N LEU A 23 1.63 4.70 5.28
CA LEU A 23 2.28 5.84 5.94
C LEU A 23 1.81 7.17 5.35
N SER A 24 1.79 7.29 4.01
CA SER A 24 1.33 8.49 3.33
C SER A 24 -0.17 8.74 3.51
N ILE A 25 -1.00 7.69 3.56
CA ILE A 25 -2.44 7.83 3.89
C ILE A 25 -2.62 8.45 5.28
N TYR A 26 -1.90 7.96 6.29
CA TYR A 26 -1.94 8.55 7.62
C TYR A 26 -1.46 10.01 7.60
N ALA A 27 -0.36 10.31 6.89
CA ALA A 27 0.16 11.67 6.79
C ALA A 27 -0.82 12.67 6.16
N ILE A 28 -1.58 12.24 5.14
CA ILE A 28 -2.56 13.08 4.45
C ILE A 28 -3.84 13.25 5.29
N THR A 29 -4.26 12.21 6.00
CA THR A 29 -5.52 12.20 6.78
C THR A 29 -5.38 12.77 8.18
N ASP A 30 -4.16 12.91 8.71
CA ASP A 30 -3.94 13.46 10.04
C ASP A 30 -4.24 14.97 10.10
N LYS A 31 -5.26 15.31 10.90
CA LYS A 31 -5.70 16.69 11.12
C LYS A 31 -4.71 17.52 11.92
N ARG A 32 -3.78 16.87 12.66
CA ARG A 32 -2.70 17.53 13.40
C ARG A 32 -1.47 17.78 12.53
N ASN A 33 -1.42 17.18 11.34
CA ASN A 33 -0.43 17.47 10.32
C ASN A 33 -0.88 18.60 9.40
N ARG A 34 0.03 19.16 8.60
CA ARG A 34 -0.30 20.22 7.63
C ARG A 34 -1.27 19.69 6.58
N SER A 35 -2.54 20.07 6.71
CA SER A 35 -3.59 19.64 5.79
C SER A 35 -3.38 20.23 4.39
N ALA A 36 -3.62 19.40 3.36
CA ALA A 36 -3.74 19.83 1.97
C ALA A 36 -5.11 20.50 1.68
N GLY A 37 -5.98 20.62 2.68
CA GLY A 37 -7.35 21.14 2.54
C GLY A 37 -8.31 20.15 1.86
N PRO A 38 -9.61 20.46 1.81
CA PRO A 38 -10.64 19.57 1.27
C PRO A 38 -10.44 19.27 -0.22
N VAL A 39 -9.96 20.26 -0.97
CA VAL A 39 -9.75 20.16 -2.44
C VAL A 39 -8.39 19.56 -2.78
N GLY A 40 -7.36 19.79 -1.95
CA GLY A 40 -6.01 19.29 -2.20
C GLY A 40 -5.77 17.85 -1.75
N SER A 41 -6.57 17.33 -0.80
CA SER A 41 -6.39 15.96 -0.31
C SER A 41 -6.56 14.88 -1.40
N PRO A 42 -7.61 14.92 -2.26
CA PRO A 42 -7.72 13.98 -3.38
C PRO A 42 -6.53 14.05 -4.35
N PHE A 43 -6.01 15.25 -4.60
CA PHE A 43 -4.85 15.45 -5.46
C PHE A 43 -3.57 14.88 -4.83
N ALA A 44 -3.38 15.05 -3.51
CA ALA A 44 -2.28 14.45 -2.77
C ALA A 44 -2.33 12.91 -2.85
N PHE A 45 -3.51 12.29 -2.71
CA PHE A 45 -3.67 10.85 -2.89
C PHE A 45 -3.34 10.40 -4.33
N ALA A 46 -3.81 11.14 -5.34
CA ALA A 46 -3.52 10.81 -6.74
C ALA A 46 -2.02 10.88 -7.05
N LEU A 47 -1.33 11.93 -6.59
CA LEU A 47 0.11 12.08 -6.76
C LEU A 47 0.90 11.00 -6.01
N MET A 48 0.47 10.66 -4.80
CA MET A 48 1.06 9.58 -4.00
C MET A 48 0.96 8.23 -4.74
N ILE A 49 -0.23 7.86 -5.24
CA ILE A 49 -0.43 6.61 -6.00
C ILE A 49 0.40 6.64 -7.29
N MET A 50 0.45 7.77 -8.00
CA MET A 50 1.26 7.92 -9.21
C MET A 50 2.75 7.72 -8.90
N ALA A 51 3.27 8.34 -7.85
CA ALA A 51 4.66 8.20 -7.44
C ALA A 51 5.01 6.74 -7.10
N LEU A 52 4.15 6.04 -6.35
CA LEU A 52 4.32 4.63 -6.03
C LEU A 52 4.28 3.75 -7.29
N GLY A 53 3.35 4.03 -8.21
CA GLY A 53 3.25 3.34 -9.50
C GLY A 53 4.49 3.51 -10.36
N MET A 54 5.06 4.72 -10.41
CA MET A 54 6.30 4.99 -11.14
C MET A 54 7.53 4.33 -10.48
N ALA A 55 7.58 4.27 -9.16
CA ALA A 55 8.71 3.70 -8.41
C ALA A 55 8.70 2.15 -8.39
N PHE A 56 7.53 1.53 -8.17
CA PHE A 56 7.42 0.10 -7.89
C PHE A 56 6.62 -0.68 -8.96
N GLY A 57 5.96 0.00 -9.89
CA GLY A 57 5.05 -0.63 -10.85
C GLY A 57 5.71 -1.62 -11.80
N MET A 58 6.95 -1.39 -12.22
CA MET A 58 7.65 -2.31 -13.13
C MET A 58 8.00 -3.65 -12.47
N ASN A 59 8.25 -3.63 -11.16
CA ASN A 59 8.66 -4.81 -10.41
C ASN A 59 7.49 -5.77 -10.30
N THR A 60 6.44 -5.43 -9.57
CA THR A 60 5.35 -6.38 -9.24
C THR A 60 4.00 -5.95 -9.81
N GLY A 61 3.90 -4.74 -10.37
CA GLY A 61 2.62 -4.14 -10.76
C GLY A 61 1.96 -3.34 -9.64
N TYR A 62 2.67 -3.11 -8.52
CA TYR A 62 2.21 -2.43 -7.31
C TYR A 62 0.82 -2.93 -6.87
N ALA A 63 0.73 -4.17 -6.39
CA ALA A 63 -0.53 -4.69 -5.89
C ALA A 63 -1.01 -3.84 -4.71
N VAL A 64 -0.11 -3.59 -3.74
CA VAL A 64 -0.23 -2.68 -2.58
C VAL A 64 -1.53 -2.77 -1.77
N ASN A 65 -2.33 -3.80 -2.00
CA ASN A 65 -3.64 -4.03 -1.45
C ASN A 65 -4.10 -5.46 -1.78
N PRO A 66 -4.36 -6.31 -0.75
CA PRO A 66 -4.83 -7.68 -0.94
C PRO A 66 -6.13 -7.79 -1.75
N ALA A 67 -7.08 -6.87 -1.56
CA ALA A 67 -8.37 -6.90 -2.25
C ALA A 67 -8.24 -6.52 -3.73
N ARG A 68 -7.31 -5.60 -4.05
CA ARG A 68 -7.00 -5.17 -5.43
C ARG A 68 -6.38 -6.31 -6.24
N ASP A 69 -5.70 -7.24 -5.59
CA ASP A 69 -5.10 -8.41 -6.24
C ASP A 69 -6.05 -9.62 -6.25
N LEU A 70 -6.63 -9.97 -5.10
CA LEU A 70 -7.46 -11.18 -4.97
C LEU A 70 -8.78 -11.09 -5.74
N GLY A 71 -9.45 -9.93 -5.75
CA GLY A 71 -10.75 -9.75 -6.41
C GLY A 71 -10.70 -10.05 -7.91
N PRO A 72 -9.84 -9.36 -8.68
CA PRO A 72 -9.64 -9.65 -10.09
C PRO A 72 -9.13 -11.08 -10.37
N ARG A 73 -8.33 -11.67 -9.47
CA ARG A 73 -7.89 -13.07 -9.60
C ARG A 73 -9.05 -14.05 -9.47
N LEU A 74 -9.92 -13.89 -8.47
CA LEU A 74 -11.10 -14.72 -8.31
C LEU A 74 -12.03 -14.57 -9.52
N PHE A 75 -12.25 -13.34 -9.98
CA PHE A 75 -13.05 -13.10 -11.18
C PHE A 75 -12.46 -13.81 -12.41
N THR A 76 -11.16 -13.66 -12.67
CA THR A 76 -10.51 -14.31 -13.82
C THR A 76 -10.48 -15.84 -13.70
N ALA A 77 -10.34 -16.39 -12.49
CA ALA A 77 -10.46 -17.82 -12.25
C ALA A 77 -11.82 -18.37 -12.73
N VAL A 78 -12.91 -17.68 -12.39
CA VAL A 78 -14.28 -18.05 -12.78
C VAL A 78 -14.57 -17.73 -14.24
N ALA A 79 -13.99 -16.66 -14.78
CA ALA A 79 -14.19 -16.20 -16.16
C ALA A 79 -13.45 -17.05 -17.22
N GLY A 80 -12.94 -18.23 -16.86
CA GLY A 80 -12.37 -19.19 -17.80
C GLY A 80 -10.85 -19.34 -17.77
N TRP A 81 -10.12 -18.55 -16.97
CA TRP A 81 -8.67 -18.77 -16.77
C TRP A 81 -8.35 -19.91 -15.79
N GLY A 82 -9.34 -20.35 -15.00
CA GLY A 82 -9.24 -21.48 -14.09
C GLY A 82 -8.20 -21.28 -12.99
N SER A 83 -7.68 -22.39 -12.44
CA SER A 83 -6.72 -22.37 -11.31
C SER A 83 -5.35 -21.79 -11.66
N LYS A 84 -5.06 -21.56 -12.95
CA LYS A 84 -3.76 -21.04 -13.42
C LYS A 84 -3.44 -19.66 -12.85
N VAL A 85 -4.45 -18.87 -12.52
CA VAL A 85 -4.27 -17.53 -11.92
C VAL A 85 -3.61 -17.56 -10.53
N PHE A 86 -3.69 -18.69 -9.82
CA PHE A 86 -3.08 -18.91 -8.52
C PHE A 86 -1.71 -19.59 -8.60
N THR A 87 -1.42 -20.35 -9.67
CA THR A 87 -0.15 -21.06 -9.81
C THR A 87 0.90 -20.27 -10.60
N THR A 88 0.48 -19.20 -11.27
CA THR A 88 1.36 -18.34 -12.08
C THR A 88 2.52 -17.75 -11.25
N ARG A 89 3.73 -17.73 -11.85
CA ARG A 89 4.96 -17.13 -11.30
C ARG A 89 5.29 -17.64 -9.90
N ASN A 90 5.41 -18.95 -9.77
CA ASN A 90 5.74 -19.65 -8.52
C ASN A 90 4.82 -19.26 -7.36
N TYR A 91 3.51 -19.40 -7.59
CA TYR A 91 2.46 -19.09 -6.62
C TYR A 91 2.46 -17.64 -6.13
N TYR A 92 2.70 -16.65 -7.00
CA TYR A 92 2.79 -15.25 -6.59
C TYR A 92 1.55 -14.73 -5.82
N PHE A 93 0.36 -15.32 -6.01
CA PHE A 93 -0.89 -14.85 -5.40
C PHE A 93 -0.83 -14.64 -3.88
N TRP A 94 -0.07 -15.44 -3.13
CA TRP A 94 0.00 -15.30 -1.67
C TRP A 94 0.83 -14.08 -1.24
N ILE A 95 1.72 -13.59 -2.12
CA ILE A 95 2.65 -12.51 -1.80
C ILE A 95 1.89 -11.22 -1.53
N PRO A 96 1.04 -10.68 -2.43
CA PRO A 96 0.24 -9.49 -2.12
C PRO A 96 -0.63 -9.66 -0.87
N LEU A 97 -1.22 -10.85 -0.64
CA LEU A 97 -2.03 -11.08 0.55
C LEU A 97 -1.26 -10.88 1.85
N VAL A 98 -0.05 -11.43 1.94
CA VAL A 98 0.76 -11.40 3.17
C VAL A 98 1.60 -10.13 3.25
N ALA A 99 2.33 -9.79 2.18
CA ALA A 99 3.24 -8.65 2.14
C ALA A 99 2.50 -7.34 2.33
N ASP A 100 1.33 -7.14 1.69
CA ASP A 100 0.58 -5.89 1.81
C ASP A 100 -0.05 -5.76 3.21
N SER A 101 -0.55 -6.85 3.77
CA SER A 101 -1.11 -6.85 5.14
C SER A 101 -0.03 -6.47 6.17
N LEU A 102 1.16 -7.08 6.08
CA LEU A 102 2.28 -6.76 6.96
C LEU A 102 2.85 -5.36 6.71
N GLY A 103 2.95 -4.98 5.44
CA GLY A 103 3.41 -3.66 5.01
C GLY A 103 2.49 -2.56 5.54
N GLY A 104 1.17 -2.76 5.49
CA GLY A 104 0.20 -1.80 6.00
C GLY A 104 0.30 -1.58 7.51
N VAL A 105 0.44 -2.66 8.29
CA VAL A 105 0.67 -2.57 9.74
C VAL A 105 1.98 -1.84 10.03
N CYS A 106 3.05 -2.17 9.30
CA CYS A 106 4.35 -1.52 9.42
C CYS A 106 4.28 -0.02 9.09
N GLY A 107 3.66 0.35 7.96
CA GLY A 107 3.50 1.73 7.52
C GLY A 107 2.71 2.59 8.51
N ALA A 108 1.62 2.04 9.05
CA ALA A 108 0.86 2.68 10.12
C ALA A 108 1.75 2.89 11.37
N GLY A 109 2.42 1.83 11.83
CA GLY A 109 3.32 1.90 13.00
C GLY A 109 4.44 2.93 12.83
N LEU A 110 5.08 2.97 11.66
CA LEU A 110 6.11 3.96 11.32
C LEU A 110 5.57 5.39 11.40
N TYR A 111 4.37 5.65 10.86
CA TYR A 111 3.76 6.98 10.99
C TYR A 111 3.54 7.37 12.45
N ARG A 112 3.00 6.45 13.26
CA ARG A 112 2.74 6.73 14.68
C ARG A 112 4.02 7.09 15.43
N VAL A 113 5.06 6.26 15.26
CA VAL A 113 6.33 6.41 15.98
C VAL A 113 7.10 7.64 15.53
N LEU A 114 7.17 7.90 14.23
CA LEU A 114 8.02 8.94 13.67
C LEU A 114 7.34 10.31 13.61
N VAL A 115 6.02 10.35 13.45
CA VAL A 115 5.28 11.61 13.25
C VAL A 115 4.28 11.84 14.37
N GLU A 116 3.35 10.90 14.57
CA GLU A 116 2.18 11.17 15.41
C GLU A 116 2.53 11.49 16.87
N ILE A 117 3.48 10.75 17.45
CA ILE A 117 3.92 10.95 18.85
C ILE A 117 4.60 12.31 19.05
N HIS A 118 5.11 12.92 17.99
CA HIS A 118 5.78 14.22 18.05
C HIS A 118 4.82 15.41 17.91
N HIS A 119 3.51 15.17 17.75
CA HIS A 119 2.54 16.27 17.72
C HIS A 119 2.44 16.95 19.09
N PRO A 120 2.27 18.29 19.12
CA PRO A 120 1.94 18.99 20.35
C PRO A 120 0.68 18.41 20.98
N GLN A 121 0.68 18.24 22.31
CA GLN A 121 -0.53 17.85 23.01
C GLN A 121 -1.56 18.98 22.86
N LEU A 122 -2.79 18.62 22.48
CA LEU A 122 -3.89 19.56 22.46
C LEU A 122 -4.04 20.14 23.87
N GLN A 123 -3.81 21.45 24.02
CA GLN A 123 -4.15 22.13 25.27
C GLN A 123 -5.64 21.89 25.50
N SER A 124 -5.96 21.16 26.57
CA SER A 124 -7.34 21.03 27.02
C SER A 124 -7.83 22.47 27.24
N PRO A 125 -8.96 22.90 26.65
CA PRO A 125 -9.50 24.21 26.99
C PRO A 125 -9.77 24.17 28.49
N LEU A 126 -8.92 24.87 29.25
CA LEU A 126 -9.15 25.13 30.65
C LEU A 126 -10.51 25.83 30.72
N LEU A 127 -11.34 25.39 31.67
CA LEU A 127 -12.55 26.08 32.09
C LEU A 127 -12.34 27.61 32.15
#